data_AF-A0A2T6ZX72-F1
#
_entry.id   AF-A0A2T6ZX72-F1
#
_cell.length_a   1.000
_cell.length_b   1.000
_cell.length_c   1.000
_cell.angle_alpha   90.00
_cell.angle_beta   90.00
_cell.angle_gamma   90.00
#
_symmetry.space_group_name_H-M   'P 1'
#
loop_
_entity.id
_entity.type
_entity.pdbx_description
1 polymer ?
#
loop_
_entity_poly.entity_id
_entity_poly.type
_entity_poly.pdbx_seq_one_letter_code
_entity_poly.pdbx_strand_id
1 'polypeptide(L)'
;MPLPEASPLNIYLGSNALISLSTAYFYLTSPQPSIVKLGGKPSPTSTVLTQLLASGEALVSYLCLEGLFSDSSEMRAMVVRGVGIYTLIHMGTFWWGHKKHVENPKGAGTFISSLVVGAGVGVWWGLLRREGLPAYL
;
A
#
# COMPACT_ATOMS: atom_id res chain seq x y z
N MET A 1 0.15 -19.36 -16.11
CA MET A 1 -0.71 -19.65 -14.95
C MET A 1 -2.14 -19.27 -15.30
N PRO A 2 -3.15 -20.06 -14.91
CA PRO A 2 -4.55 -19.64 -15.04
C PRO A 2 -4.79 -18.34 -14.26
N LEU A 3 -5.76 -17.54 -14.70
CA LEU A 3 -6.11 -16.30 -14.00
C LEU A 3 -6.79 -16.62 -12.66
N PRO A 4 -6.47 -15.89 -11.58
CA PRO A 4 -7.10 -16.11 -10.28
C PRO A 4 -8.59 -15.79 -10.33
N GLU A 5 -9.41 -16.61 -9.67
CA GLU A 5 -10.85 -16.34 -9.52
C GLU A 5 -11.10 -15.03 -8.74
N ALA A 6 -12.24 -14.38 -8.98
CA ALA A 6 -12.59 -13.11 -8.34
C ALA A 6 -13.05 -13.28 -6.87
N SER A 7 -12.16 -13.76 -6.00
CA SER A 7 -12.37 -13.81 -4.56
C SER A 7 -12.00 -12.48 -3.89
N PRO A 8 -12.55 -12.14 -2.70
CA PRO A 8 -12.18 -10.91 -1.99
C PRO A 8 -10.67 -10.77 -1.73
N LEU A 9 -9.98 -11.89 -1.45
CA LEU A 9 -8.52 -11.89 -1.26
C LEU A 9 -7.78 -11.60 -2.56
N ASN A 10 -8.21 -12.19 -3.68
CA ASN A 10 -7.60 -11.94 -4.99
C ASN A 10 -7.84 -10.51 -5.46
N ILE A 11 -9.03 -9.95 -5.20
CA ILE A 11 -9.34 -8.54 -5.46
C ILE A 11 -8.45 -7.64 -4.60
N TYR A 12 -8.27 -7.96 -3.32
CA TYR A 12 -7.37 -7.20 -2.44
C TYR A 12 -5.93 -7.22 -2.94
N LEU A 13 -5.38 -8.40 -3.23
CA LEU A 13 -4.00 -8.56 -3.71
C LEU A 13 -3.80 -7.89 -5.08
N GLY A 14 -4.70 -8.12 -6.02
CA GLY A 14 -4.64 -7.51 -7.36
C GLY A 14 -4.77 -5.99 -7.34
N SER A 15 -5.68 -5.45 -6.51
CA SER A 15 -5.85 -4.00 -6.38
C SER A 15 -4.63 -3.34 -5.75
N ASN A 16 -4.07 -3.92 -4.67
CA ASN A 16 -2.84 -3.40 -4.07
C ASN A 16 -1.64 -3.52 -5.02
N ALA A 17 -1.54 -4.61 -5.78
CA ALA A 17 -0.50 -4.75 -6.79
C ALA A 17 -0.57 -3.62 -7.83
N LEU A 18 -1.76 -3.35 -8.36
CA LEU A 18 -1.97 -2.33 -9.40
C LEU A 18 -1.76 -0.91 -8.87
N ILE A 19 -2.29 -0.59 -7.68
CA ILE A 19 -2.12 0.71 -7.04
C ILE A 19 -0.64 0.99 -6.78
N SER A 20 0.07 0.02 -6.20
CA SER A 20 1.48 0.18 -5.85
C SER A 20 2.35 0.30 -7.11
N LEU A 21 2.08 -0.51 -8.15
CA LEU A 21 2.79 -0.40 -9.43
C LEU A 21 2.57 0.96 -10.09
N SER A 22 1.32 1.44 -10.10
CA SER A 22 0.98 2.76 -10.66
C SER A 22 1.68 3.87 -9.90
N THR A 23 1.74 3.77 -8.57
CA THR A 23 2.41 4.73 -7.69
C THR A 23 3.91 4.75 -7.95
N ALA A 24 4.55 3.58 -8.00
CA ALA A 24 5.96 3.43 -8.36
C ALA A 24 6.26 4.05 -9.73
N TYR A 25 5.42 3.79 -10.74
CA TYR A 25 5.55 4.37 -12.07
C TYR A 25 5.57 5.91 -12.01
N PHE A 26 4.57 6.54 -11.38
CA PHE A 26 4.51 8.00 -11.29
C PHE A 26 5.67 8.61 -10.49
N TYR A 27 6.11 7.94 -9.42
CA TYR A 27 7.25 8.41 -8.63
C TYR A 27 8.58 8.31 -9.38
N LEU A 28 8.73 7.33 -10.28
CA LEU A 28 9.93 7.19 -11.11
C LEU A 28 9.92 8.14 -12.31
N THR A 29 8.80 8.27 -13.03
CA THR A 29 8.74 9.07 -14.26
C THR A 29 8.47 10.55 -14.00
N SER A 30 7.77 10.86 -12.90
CA SER A 30 7.26 12.20 -12.59
C SER A 30 7.42 12.54 -11.10
N PRO A 31 8.64 12.49 -10.52
CA PRO A 31 8.85 12.70 -9.09
C PRO A 31 8.48 14.12 -8.63
N GLN A 32 8.89 15.16 -9.35
CA GLN A 32 8.61 16.55 -8.95
C GLN A 32 7.11 16.89 -8.96
N PRO A 33 6.33 16.58 -10.02
CA PRO A 33 4.87 16.74 -9.98
C PRO A 33 4.21 15.98 -8.83
N SER A 34 4.70 14.78 -8.52
CA SER A 34 4.17 13.97 -7.41
C SER A 34 4.43 14.64 -6.05
N ILE A 35 5.63 15.18 -5.83
CA ILE A 35 5.97 15.94 -4.63
C ILE A 35 5.06 17.17 -4.48
N VAL A 36 4.87 17.95 -5.55
CA VAL A 36 4.00 19.14 -5.53
C VAL A 36 2.54 18.77 -5.25
N LYS A 37 2.03 17.70 -5.88
CA LYS A 37 0.66 17.22 -5.66
C LYS A 37 0.39 16.84 -4.20
N LEU A 38 1.42 16.36 -3.51
CA LEU A 38 1.40 16.03 -2.07
C LEU A 38 1.78 17.24 -1.18
N GLY A 39 1.75 18.46 -1.71
CA GLY A 39 2.03 19.67 -0.93
C GLY A 39 3.49 19.87 -0.52
N GLY A 40 4.42 19.07 -1.06
CA GLY A 40 5.85 19.19 -0.82
C GLY A 40 6.53 20.21 -1.73
N LYS A 41 7.77 20.57 -1.38
CA LYS A 41 8.66 21.40 -2.21
C LYS A 41 9.70 20.50 -2.89
N PRO A 42 9.75 20.44 -4.24
CA PRO A 42 10.77 19.68 -4.93
C PRO A 42 12.18 20.17 -4.59
N SER A 43 13.05 19.22 -4.29
CA SER A 43 14.48 19.40 -4.06
C SER A 43 15.22 18.13 -4.48
N PRO A 44 16.55 18.15 -4.63
CA PRO A 44 17.32 16.94 -4.90
C PRO A 44 17.04 15.84 -3.85
N THR A 45 16.99 16.22 -2.57
CA THR A 45 16.69 15.30 -1.47
C THR A 45 15.29 14.71 -1.57
N SER A 46 14.26 15.54 -1.79
CA SER A 46 12.89 15.00 -1.88
C SER A 46 12.69 14.14 -3.13
N THR A 47 13.39 14.43 -4.23
CA THR A 47 13.38 13.60 -5.44
C THR A 47 13.97 12.21 -5.17
N VAL A 48 15.14 12.14 -4.53
CA VAL A 48 15.77 10.85 -4.16
C VAL A 48 14.88 10.07 -3.19
N LEU A 49 14.26 10.73 -2.20
CA LEU A 49 13.33 10.08 -1.28
C LEU A 49 12.07 9.56 -1.98
N THR A 50 11.52 10.29 -2.95
CA THR A 50 10.40 9.84 -3.77
C THR A 50 10.78 8.62 -4.62
N GLN A 51 12.00 8.57 -5.15
CA GLN A 51 12.49 7.40 -5.89
C GLN A 51 12.73 6.19 -4.98
N LEU A 52 13.28 6.41 -3.78
CA LEU A 52 13.42 5.35 -2.76
C LEU A 52 12.05 4.77 -2.39
N LEU A 53 11.05 5.64 -2.23
CA LEU A 53 9.68 5.23 -1.99
C LEU A 53 9.11 4.42 -3.16
N ALA A 54 9.39 4.82 -4.40
CA ALA A 54 8.98 4.06 -5.58
C ALA A 54 9.51 2.61 -5.57
N SER A 55 10.74 2.39 -5.07
CA SER A 55 11.28 1.04 -4.90
C SER A 55 10.51 0.22 -3.87
N GLY A 56 10.04 0.85 -2.78
CA GLY A 56 9.16 0.20 -1.80
C GLY A 56 7.82 -0.20 -2.40
N GLU A 57 7.19 0.70 -3.16
CA GLU A 57 5.93 0.45 -3.87
C GLU A 57 6.07 -0.66 -4.92
N ALA A 58 7.19 -0.70 -5.66
CA ALA A 58 7.47 -1.78 -6.60
C ALA A 58 7.61 -3.14 -5.89
N LEU A 59 8.27 -3.19 -4.73
CA LEU A 59 8.39 -4.40 -3.92
C LEU A 59 7.02 -4.87 -3.40
N VAL A 60 6.19 -3.95 -2.92
CA VAL A 60 4.82 -4.26 -2.48
C VAL A 60 4.00 -4.83 -3.63
N SER A 61 4.11 -4.23 -4.82
CA SER A 61 3.43 -4.74 -6.01
C SER A 61 3.85 -6.17 -6.34
N TYR A 62 5.16 -6.43 -6.35
CA TYR A 62 5.71 -7.76 -6.55
C TYR A 62 5.18 -8.77 -5.53
N LEU A 63 5.25 -8.45 -4.23
CA LEU A 63 4.76 -9.33 -3.16
C LEU A 63 3.26 -9.62 -3.30
N CYS A 64 2.46 -8.62 -3.68
CA CYS A 64 1.04 -8.81 -3.94
C CYS A 64 0.77 -9.74 -5.13
N LEU A 65 1.56 -9.65 -6.21
CA LEU A 65 1.47 -10.56 -7.35
C LEU A 65 1.89 -11.98 -6.96
N GLU A 66 2.98 -12.11 -6.22
CA GLU A 66 3.44 -13.39 -5.66
C GLU A 66 2.35 -14.02 -4.78
N GLY A 67 1.70 -13.26 -3.91
CA GLY A 67 0.54 -13.73 -3.15
C GLY A 67 -0.67 -14.08 -4.01
N LEU A 68 -0.92 -13.31 -5.07
CA LEU A 68 -2.10 -13.51 -5.94
C LEU A 68 -2.02 -14.82 -6.74
N PHE A 69 -0.82 -15.21 -7.15
CA PHE A 69 -0.57 -16.42 -7.94
C PHE A 69 -0.04 -17.60 -7.10
N SER A 70 0.03 -17.46 -5.78
CA SER A 70 0.47 -18.54 -4.89
C SER A 70 -0.68 -19.45 -4.47
N ASP A 71 -0.41 -20.75 -4.48
CA ASP A 71 -1.29 -21.78 -3.90
C ASP A 71 -1.05 -21.97 -2.38
N SER A 72 -0.01 -21.35 -1.82
CA SER A 72 0.33 -21.45 -0.39
C SER A 72 -0.47 -20.43 0.44
N SER A 73 -1.41 -20.93 1.22
CA SER A 73 -2.19 -20.12 2.17
C SER A 73 -1.31 -19.35 3.16
N GLU A 74 -0.21 -19.95 3.60
CA GLU A 74 0.77 -19.32 4.50
C GLU A 74 1.47 -18.13 3.83
N MET A 75 1.95 -18.31 2.60
CA MET A 75 2.58 -17.24 1.83
C MET A 75 1.61 -16.08 1.60
N ARG A 76 0.36 -16.39 1.23
CA ARG A 76 -0.70 -15.39 1.03
C ARG A 76 -0.97 -14.61 2.31
N ALA A 77 -1.06 -15.29 3.45
CA ALA A 77 -1.24 -14.64 4.74
C ALA A 77 -0.05 -13.75 5.12
N MET A 78 1.19 -14.18 4.85
CA MET A 78 2.38 -13.37 5.07
C MET A 78 2.40 -12.11 4.21
N VAL A 79 2.04 -12.21 2.92
CA VAL A 79 1.93 -11.06 2.02
C VAL A 79 0.92 -10.04 2.57
N VAL A 80 -0.29 -10.49 2.92
CA VAL A 80 -1.33 -9.60 3.47
C VAL A 80 -0.85 -8.89 4.74
N ARG A 81 -0.18 -9.61 5.67
CA ARG A 81 0.41 -9.01 6.87
C ARG A 81 1.49 -7.98 6.55
N GLY A 82 2.41 -8.34 5.63
CA GLY A 82 3.50 -7.47 5.21
C GLY A 82 2.99 -6.16 4.59
N VAL A 83 2.01 -6.27 3.68
CA VAL A 83 1.34 -5.11 3.07
C VAL A 83 0.62 -4.27 4.12
N GLY A 84 -0.03 -4.89 5.10
CA GLY A 84 -0.66 -4.20 6.23
C GLY A 84 0.35 -3.38 7.05
N ILE A 85 1.47 -3.97 7.44
CA ILE A 85 2.55 -3.30 8.19
C ILE A 85 3.16 -2.16 7.35
N TYR A 86 3.47 -2.44 6.08
CA TYR A 86 3.96 -1.42 5.14
C TYR A 86 3.01 -0.22 5.09
N THR A 87 1.72 -0.47 4.90
CA THR A 87 0.70 0.59 4.81
C THR A 87 0.65 1.42 6.09
N LEU A 88 0.71 0.79 7.27
CA LEU A 88 0.74 1.50 8.55
C LEU A 88 1.97 2.41 8.69
N ILE A 89 3.17 1.90 8.36
CA ILE A 89 4.41 2.68 8.44
C ILE A 89 4.41 3.80 7.40
N HIS A 90 4.10 3.47 6.15
CA HIS A 90 4.12 4.40 5.04
C HIS A 90 3.15 5.55 5.26
N MET A 91 1.94 5.26 5.73
CA MET A 91 0.92 6.29 5.97
C MET A 91 1.09 7.03 7.29
N GLY A 92 1.58 6.35 8.33
CA GLY A 92 1.92 7.00 9.60
C GLY A 92 2.99 8.06 9.40
N THR A 93 4.05 7.73 8.65
CA THR A 93 5.13 8.68 8.31
C THR A 93 4.65 9.79 7.38
N PHE A 94 3.83 9.47 6.37
CA PHE A 94 3.21 10.47 5.50
C PHE A 94 2.36 11.47 6.28
N TRP A 95 1.44 11.00 7.12
CA TRP A 95 0.57 11.86 7.92
C TRP A 95 1.33 12.71 8.91
N TRP A 96 2.27 12.11 9.64
CA TRP A 96 3.12 12.85 10.58
C TRP A 96 3.87 13.98 9.87
N GLY A 97 4.46 13.70 8.70
CA GLY A 97 5.14 14.69 7.88
C GLY A 97 4.19 15.78 7.39
N HIS A 98 3.03 15.40 6.86
CA HIS A 98 2.01 16.33 6.37
C HIS A 98 1.49 17.27 7.46
N LYS A 99 1.11 16.73 8.62
CA LYS A 99 0.61 17.53 9.75
C LYS A 99 1.66 18.53 10.25
N LYS A 100 2.94 18.17 10.20
CA LYS A 100 4.03 18.99 10.73
C LYS A 100 4.52 20.06 9.75
N HIS A 101 4.45 19.79 8.45
CA HIS A 101 5.14 20.59 7.43
C HIS A 101 4.22 21.22 6.37
N VAL A 102 2.93 20.91 6.34
CA VAL A 102 1.96 21.50 5.39
C VAL A 102 1.00 22.43 6.13
N GLU A 103 1.00 23.72 5.77
CA GLU A 103 0.20 24.76 6.46
C GLU A 103 -1.32 24.56 6.34
N ASN A 104 -1.82 23.83 5.33
CA ASN A 104 -3.25 23.55 5.14
C ASN A 104 -3.48 22.19 4.44
N PRO A 105 -3.50 21.07 5.17
CA PRO A 105 -3.63 19.73 4.58
C PRO A 105 -5.06 19.44 4.12
N LYS A 106 -5.50 20.08 3.02
CA LYS A 106 -6.80 19.80 2.38
C LYS A 106 -6.83 18.36 1.86
N GLY A 107 -7.83 17.58 2.25
CA GLY A 107 -8.02 16.19 1.82
C GLY A 107 -7.27 15.12 2.63
N ALA A 108 -6.45 15.50 3.61
CA ALA A 108 -5.69 14.53 4.41
C ALA A 108 -6.58 13.66 5.32
N GLY A 109 -7.73 14.18 5.78
CA GLY A 109 -8.68 13.41 6.59
C GLY A 109 -9.36 12.27 5.83
N THR A 110 -9.76 12.50 4.57
CA THR A 110 -10.33 11.48 3.68
C THR A 110 -9.29 10.43 3.30
N PHE A 111 -8.04 10.86 3.06
CA PHE A 111 -6.93 9.95 2.82
C PHE A 111 -6.71 9.03 4.03
N ILE A 112 -6.62 9.58 5.23
CA ILE A 112 -6.39 8.81 6.47
C ILE A 112 -7.53 7.87 6.82
N SER A 113 -8.78 8.30 6.69
CA SER A 113 -9.94 7.44 6.98
C SER A 113 -10.02 6.25 6.03
N SER A 114 -9.80 6.45 4.72
CA SER A 114 -9.72 5.35 3.76
C SER A 114 -8.57 4.38 4.06
N LEU A 115 -7.48 4.88 4.62
CA LEU A 115 -6.27 4.11 4.94
C LEU A 115 -6.33 3.36 6.27
N VAL A 116 -6.94 3.95 7.31
CA VAL A 116 -7.20 3.23 8.56
C VAL A 116 -8.13 2.04 8.30
N VAL A 117 -9.11 2.22 7.43
CA VAL A 117 -9.98 1.11 6.97
C VAL A 117 -9.16 0.09 6.18
N GLY A 118 -8.34 0.50 5.21
CA GLY A 118 -7.53 -0.42 4.40
C GLY A 118 -6.47 -1.21 5.20
N ALA A 119 -5.72 -0.53 6.06
CA ALA A 119 -4.72 -1.13 6.94
C ALA A 119 -5.37 -2.00 8.02
N GLY A 120 -6.50 -1.53 8.59
CA GLY A 120 -7.30 -2.30 9.56
C GLY A 120 -7.85 -3.59 8.94
N VAL A 121 -8.37 -3.53 7.71
CA VAL A 121 -8.85 -4.71 6.98
C VAL A 121 -7.69 -5.65 6.63
N GLY A 122 -6.53 -5.14 6.21
CA GLY A 122 -5.34 -5.96 5.92
C GLY A 122 -4.79 -6.66 7.16
N VAL A 123 -4.67 -5.96 8.28
CA VAL A 123 -4.22 -6.52 9.56
C VAL A 123 -5.26 -7.48 10.14
N TRP A 124 -6.55 -7.14 10.09
CA TRP A 124 -7.66 -8.01 10.50
C TRP A 124 -7.66 -9.31 9.69
N TRP A 125 -7.55 -9.22 8.36
CA TRP A 125 -7.51 -10.39 7.50
C TRP A 125 -6.25 -11.23 7.74
N GLY A 126 -5.08 -10.60 7.82
CA GLY A 126 -3.82 -11.29 8.06
C GLY A 126 -3.72 -11.96 9.45
N LEU A 127 -4.29 -11.36 10.49
CA LEU A 127 -4.25 -11.88 11.86
C LEU A 127 -5.37 -12.88 12.15
N LEU A 128 -6.59 -12.67 11.63
CA LEU A 128 -7.78 -13.41 12.05
C LEU A 128 -8.31 -14.42 11.04
N ARG A 129 -8.11 -14.19 9.73
CA ARG A 129 -8.31 -15.25 8.72
C ARG A 129 -7.01 -16.02 8.53
N ARG A 130 -6.66 -16.84 9.53
CA ARG A 130 -5.93 -18.08 9.21
C ARG A 130 -6.86 -18.88 8.29
N GLU A 131 -6.45 -19.14 7.06
CA GLU A 131 -7.15 -20.13 6.24
C GLU A 131 -7.15 -21.45 7.04
N GLY A 132 -8.31 -21.78 7.62
CA GLY A 132 -8.46 -22.85 8.61
C GLY A 132 -9.44 -22.56 9.76
N LEU A 133 -9.82 -21.30 10.01
CA LEU A 133 -10.92 -20.99 10.93
C LEU A 133 -12.20 -20.66 10.14
N PRO A 134 -13.34 -21.32 10.43
CA PRO A 134 -14.57 -21.15 9.68
C PRO A 134 -15.05 -19.70 9.79
N ALA A 135 -15.45 -19.13 8.65
CA ALA A 135 -16.00 -17.79 8.55
C ALA A 135 -17.44 -17.75 9.08
N TYR A 136 -17.63 -17.93 10.39
CA TYR A 136 -18.91 -17.67 11.05
C TYR A 136 -18.68 -17.13 12.46
N LEU A 137 -18.98 -15.85 12.63
CA LEU A 137 -19.83 -15.34 13.70
C LEU A 137 -20.80 -14.33 13.07
#